data_AF-A0A9D2VJ08-F1
#
_entry.id   AF-A0A9D2VJ08-F1
#
_cell.length_a   1.000
_cell.length_b   1.000
_cell.length_c   1.000
_cell.angle_alpha   90.00
_cell.angle_beta   90.00
_cell.angle_gamma   90.00
#
_symmetry.space_group_name_H-M   'P 1'
#
loop_
_entity.id
_entity.type
_entity.pdbx_description
1 polymer ?
#
loop_
_entity_poly.entity_id
_entity_poly.type
_entity_poly.pdbx_seq_one_letter_code
_entity_poly.pdbx_strand_id
1 'polypeptide(L)'
;MSRDRIATVIANPLAAVRSDAELLDFAAHCAQSVREDSSDEALAESSRKLIVAVTALLRDWFPASDYTPLGTTTLLSMALMRGKYDSKANFSCRKTPLDLMFNQIESGEKYVKDVSGGWSWRKSSLVRGEDGARPAETKAIHECLLRTSSLGSE
;
A
#
# COMPACT_ATOMS: atom_id res chain seq x y z
N MET A 1 3.87 -43.74 -3.24
CA MET A 1 3.08 -42.48 -3.27
C MET A 1 3.90 -41.43 -2.52
N SER A 2 4.56 -40.53 -3.27
CA SER A 2 5.57 -39.60 -2.75
C SER A 2 5.00 -38.61 -1.75
N ARG A 3 5.66 -38.49 -0.59
CA ARG A 3 5.41 -37.48 0.45
C ARG A 3 5.91 -36.08 0.06
N ASP A 4 6.39 -35.89 -1.17
CA ASP A 4 7.01 -34.65 -1.64
C ASP A 4 6.02 -33.57 -2.10
N ARG A 5 4.71 -33.77 -1.96
CA ARG A 5 3.68 -32.79 -2.40
C ARG A 5 3.09 -31.93 -1.28
N ILE A 6 3.63 -31.98 -0.06
CA ILE A 6 3.13 -31.17 1.08
C ILE A 6 4.26 -30.40 1.76
N ALA A 7 5.17 -29.85 0.95
CA ALA A 7 6.07 -28.80 1.36
C ALA A 7 6.25 -27.82 0.21
N THR A 8 5.15 -27.35 -0.38
CA THR A 8 5.19 -26.02 -0.97
C THR A 8 5.37 -25.06 0.20
N VAL A 9 6.63 -24.82 0.59
CA VAL A 9 7.00 -23.56 1.20
C VAL A 9 6.36 -22.53 0.29
N ILE A 10 5.30 -21.86 0.75
CA ILE A 10 4.69 -20.76 0.01
C ILE A 10 5.77 -19.68 0.03
N ALA A 11 6.69 -19.77 -0.93
CA ALA A 11 7.76 -18.81 -1.09
C ALA A 11 7.09 -17.46 -1.26
N ASN A 12 7.47 -16.49 -0.44
CA ASN A 12 6.91 -15.16 -0.50
C ASN A 12 7.30 -14.54 -1.87
N PRO A 13 6.36 -14.33 -2.81
CA PRO A 13 6.69 -13.79 -4.13
C PRO A 13 7.21 -12.35 -4.04
N LEU A 14 6.82 -11.61 -2.99
CA LEU A 14 7.35 -10.28 -2.72
C LEU A 14 8.80 -10.33 -2.23
N ALA A 15 9.32 -11.48 -1.79
CA ALA A 15 10.73 -11.56 -1.39
C ALA A 15 11.70 -11.25 -2.55
N ALA A 16 11.26 -11.41 -3.80
CA ALA A 16 12.03 -11.04 -4.98
C ALA A 16 11.87 -9.56 -5.38
N VAL A 17 10.88 -8.85 -4.84
CA VAL A 17 10.62 -7.45 -5.17
C VAL A 17 11.41 -6.57 -4.21
N ARG A 18 12.50 -5.97 -4.69
CA ARG A 18 13.42 -5.14 -3.88
C ARG A 18 13.62 -3.76 -4.46
N SER A 19 13.57 -3.64 -5.77
CA SER A 19 13.71 -2.39 -6.52
C SER A 19 12.37 -1.84 -7.00
N ASP A 20 12.36 -0.57 -7.41
CA ASP A 20 11.18 0.04 -8.02
C ASP A 20 10.83 -0.64 -9.36
N ALA A 21 11.81 -1.10 -10.13
CA ALA A 21 11.58 -1.78 -11.40
C ALA A 21 10.84 -3.11 -11.19
N GLU A 22 11.34 -3.95 -10.27
CA GLU A 22 10.68 -5.21 -9.92
C GLU A 22 9.27 -5.00 -9.36
N LEU A 23 9.06 -3.89 -8.63
CA LEU A 23 7.75 -3.52 -8.11
C LEU A 23 6.78 -3.16 -9.24
N LEU A 24 7.24 -2.40 -10.23
CA LEU A 24 6.43 -2.00 -11.38
C LEU A 24 6.04 -3.23 -12.22
N ASP A 25 6.99 -4.14 -12.47
CA ASP A 25 6.75 -5.39 -13.20
C ASP A 25 5.76 -6.28 -12.46
N PHE A 26 5.94 -6.44 -11.14
CA PHE A 26 5.01 -7.19 -10.30
C PHE A 26 3.59 -6.61 -10.37
N ALA A 27 3.45 -5.29 -10.25
CA ALA A 27 2.15 -4.64 -10.31
C ALA A 27 1.51 -4.74 -11.70
N ALA A 28 2.30 -4.64 -12.77
CA ALA A 28 1.83 -4.82 -14.14
C ALA A 28 1.30 -6.25 -14.36
N HIS A 29 2.00 -7.26 -13.83
CA HIS A 29 1.55 -8.64 -13.90
C HIS A 29 0.20 -8.84 -13.18
N CYS A 30 0.02 -8.26 -11.98
CA CYS A 30 -1.26 -8.33 -11.28
C CYS A 30 -2.39 -7.58 -12.03
N ALA A 31 -2.09 -6.41 -12.61
CA ALA A 31 -3.06 -5.62 -13.35
C ALA A 31 -3.50 -6.30 -14.66
N GLN A 32 -2.62 -7.09 -15.27
CA GLN A 32 -2.96 -7.89 -16.45
C GLN A 32 -4.10 -8.87 -16.16
N SER A 33 -4.08 -9.54 -15.00
CA SER A 33 -5.17 -10.44 -14.60
C SER A 33 -6.49 -9.69 -14.40
N VAL A 34 -6.45 -8.48 -13.82
CA VAL A 34 -7.64 -7.63 -13.70
C VAL A 34 -8.19 -7.24 -15.07
N ARG A 35 -7.31 -6.93 -16.02
CA ARG A 35 -7.70 -6.60 -17.40
C ARG A 35 -8.37 -7.78 -18.10
N GLU A 36 -7.81 -8.97 -17.95
CA GLU A 36 -8.35 -10.21 -18.53
C GLU A 36 -9.74 -10.54 -17.97
N ASP A 37 -9.95 -10.34 -16.67
CA ASP A 37 -11.22 -10.64 -16.00
C ASP A 37 -12.31 -9.60 -16.27
N SER A 38 -11.95 -8.31 -16.33
CA SER A 38 -12.92 -7.19 -16.41
C SER A 38 -13.09 -6.59 -17.79
N SER A 39 -12.12 -6.78 -18.70
CA SER A 39 -11.99 -6.05 -19.97
C SER A 39 -11.98 -4.51 -19.82
N ASP A 40 -11.66 -3.99 -18.63
CA ASP A 40 -11.62 -2.56 -18.33
C ASP A 40 -10.17 -2.09 -18.10
N GLU A 41 -9.62 -1.37 -19.08
CA GLU A 41 -8.26 -0.84 -19.02
C GLU A 41 -8.09 0.23 -17.94
N ALA A 42 -9.11 1.05 -17.67
CA ALA A 42 -9.04 2.08 -16.64
C ALA A 42 -9.04 1.44 -15.24
N LEU A 43 -9.79 0.37 -15.04
CA LEU A 43 -9.77 -0.42 -13.82
C LEU A 43 -8.44 -1.15 -13.64
N ALA A 44 -7.87 -1.73 -14.70
CA ALA A 44 -6.57 -2.39 -14.65
C ALA A 44 -5.46 -1.40 -14.28
N GLU A 45 -5.43 -0.22 -14.90
CA GLU A 45 -4.43 0.82 -14.61
C GLU A 45 -4.59 1.39 -13.18
N SER A 46 -5.83 1.57 -12.72
CA SER A 46 -6.10 1.99 -11.34
C SER A 46 -5.64 0.92 -10.34
N SER A 47 -5.89 -0.35 -10.64
CA SER A 47 -5.42 -1.49 -9.85
C SER A 47 -3.90 -1.54 -9.79
N ARG A 48 -3.21 -1.33 -10.92
CA ARG A 48 -1.75 -1.26 -10.98
C ARG A 48 -1.19 -0.20 -10.04
N LYS A 49 -1.70 1.04 -10.12
CA LYS A 49 -1.28 2.15 -9.26
C LYS A 49 -1.50 1.86 -7.78
N LEU A 50 -2.65 1.28 -7.43
CA LEU A 50 -2.94 0.90 -6.05
C LEU A 50 -1.99 -0.18 -5.53
N ILE A 51 -1.69 -1.20 -6.35
CA ILE A 51 -0.75 -2.27 -5.98
C ILE A 51 0.66 -1.72 -5.78
N VAL A 52 1.13 -0.82 -6.65
CA VAL A 52 2.42 -0.12 -6.48
C VAL A 52 2.44 0.64 -5.17
N ALA A 53 1.42 1.47 -4.91
CA ALA A 53 1.37 2.31 -3.72
C ALA A 53 1.37 1.48 -2.42
N VAL A 54 0.54 0.43 -2.36
CA VAL A 54 0.42 -0.45 -1.18
C VAL A 54 1.69 -1.26 -0.95
N THR A 55 2.30 -1.79 -2.01
CA THR A 55 3.49 -2.62 -1.89
C THR A 55 4.73 -1.79 -1.57
N ALA A 56 4.87 -0.59 -2.14
CA ALA A 56 5.90 0.37 -1.75
C ALA A 56 5.73 0.81 -0.28
N LEU A 57 4.48 1.06 0.15
CA LEU A 57 4.19 1.39 1.54
C LEU A 57 4.68 0.29 2.50
N LEU A 58 4.43 -0.99 2.19
CA LEU A 58 4.92 -2.10 3.01
C LEU A 58 6.44 -2.26 2.94
N ARG A 59 7.03 -2.15 1.75
CA ARG A 59 8.48 -2.31 1.55
C ARG A 59 9.26 -1.28 2.35
N ASP A 60 8.80 -0.03 2.33
CA ASP A 60 9.59 1.10 2.78
C ASP A 60 9.32 1.47 4.24
N TRP A 61 8.08 1.30 4.71
CA TRP A 61 7.63 1.85 5.99
C TRP A 61 7.26 0.81 7.05
N PHE A 62 7.18 -0.46 6.68
CA PHE A 62 6.80 -1.55 7.58
C PHE A 62 7.98 -2.47 7.88
N PRO A 63 7.93 -3.22 9.00
CA PRO A 63 8.88 -4.28 9.25
C PRO A 63 8.89 -5.31 8.11
N ALA A 64 10.06 -5.88 7.80
CA ALA A 64 10.19 -6.89 6.75
C ALA A 64 9.32 -8.15 6.97
N SER A 65 8.92 -8.44 8.22
CA SER A 65 7.96 -9.50 8.55
C SER A 65 6.58 -9.29 7.92
N ASP A 66 6.20 -8.04 7.68
CA ASP A 66 4.89 -7.66 7.15
C ASP A 66 4.90 -7.59 5.62
N TYR A 67 6.08 -7.61 5.00
CA TYR A 67 6.27 -7.57 3.54
C TYR A 67 5.95 -8.94 2.90
N THR A 68 4.67 -9.31 2.93
CA THR A 68 4.14 -10.59 2.45
C THR A 68 2.84 -10.37 1.68
N PRO A 69 2.36 -11.34 0.87
CA PRO A 69 1.08 -11.20 0.17
C PRO A 69 -0.10 -10.96 1.13
N LEU A 70 -0.02 -11.54 2.33
CA LEU A 70 -1.00 -11.31 3.39
C LEU A 70 -0.95 -9.86 3.88
N GLY A 71 0.24 -9.28 4.06
CA GLY A 71 0.41 -7.87 4.39
C GLY A 71 -0.22 -6.96 3.33
N THR A 72 0.05 -7.22 2.05
CA THR A 72 -0.54 -6.48 0.92
C THR A 72 -2.07 -6.57 0.93
N THR A 73 -2.60 -7.79 1.08
CA THR A 73 -4.06 -8.02 1.14
C THR A 73 -4.69 -7.36 2.36
N THR A 74 -3.99 -7.32 3.49
CA THR A 74 -4.45 -6.66 4.72
C THR A 74 -4.59 -5.16 4.50
N LEU A 75 -3.61 -4.50 3.87
CA LEU A 75 -3.70 -3.08 3.53
C LEU A 75 -4.80 -2.79 2.51
N LEU A 76 -4.95 -3.62 1.47
CA LEU A 76 -6.05 -3.48 0.51
C LEU A 76 -7.41 -3.61 1.20
N SER A 77 -7.54 -4.54 2.16
CA SER A 77 -8.77 -4.70 2.94
C SER A 77 -9.09 -3.47 3.79
N MET A 78 -8.07 -2.70 4.22
CA MET A 78 -8.29 -1.43 4.93
C MET A 78 -8.98 -0.38 4.04
N ALA A 79 -8.78 -0.40 2.72
CA ALA A 79 -9.49 0.49 1.80
C ALA A 79 -11.01 0.20 1.78
N LEU A 80 -11.42 -1.02 2.14
CA LEU A 80 -12.82 -1.43 2.18
C LEU A 80 -13.47 -1.14 3.54
N MET A 81 -12.67 -0.89 4.59
CA MET A 81 -13.19 -0.65 5.94
C MET A 81 -13.85 0.73 6.04
N ARG A 82 -15.17 0.73 6.26
CA ARG A 82 -15.96 1.94 6.52
C ARG A 82 -16.34 2.04 8.01
N GLY A 83 -16.39 3.26 8.53
CA GLY A 83 -16.96 3.56 9.85
C GLY A 83 -16.07 3.32 11.08
N LYS A 84 -14.78 3.00 10.90
CA LYS A 84 -13.82 2.82 12.01
C LYS A 84 -13.32 4.14 12.62
N TYR A 85 -13.33 5.22 11.85
CA TYR A 85 -12.87 6.56 12.23
C TYR A 85 -14.04 7.54 12.24
N ASP A 86 -13.88 8.69 12.92
CA ASP A 86 -14.94 9.66 13.26
C ASP A 86 -16.19 9.57 12.38
N SER A 87 -17.22 8.92 12.92
CA SER A 87 -18.47 8.64 12.24
C SER A 87 -19.31 9.89 11.96
N LYS A 88 -18.93 11.04 12.54
CA LYS A 88 -19.57 12.35 12.31
C LYS A 88 -19.09 13.04 11.04
N ALA A 89 -17.99 12.60 10.42
CA ALA A 89 -17.57 13.09 9.11
C ALA A 89 -18.54 12.61 8.01
N ASN A 90 -18.86 13.51 7.07
CA ASN A 90 -19.78 13.20 5.97
C ASN A 90 -19.27 11.99 5.15
N PHE A 91 -20.19 11.29 4.48
CA PHE A 91 -19.90 10.08 3.71
C PHE A 91 -18.84 10.27 2.60
N SER A 92 -18.74 11.48 2.05
CA SER A 92 -17.80 11.89 0.99
C SER A 92 -16.38 12.20 1.48
N CYS A 93 -16.19 12.34 2.80
CA CYS A 93 -14.91 12.72 3.43
C CYS A 93 -14.37 11.64 4.39
N ARG A 94 -15.00 10.46 4.44
CA ARG A 94 -14.55 9.36 5.30
C ARG A 94 -13.29 8.72 4.73
N LYS A 95 -12.13 9.19 5.20
CA LYS A 95 -10.84 8.53 4.98
C LYS A 95 -10.91 7.11 5.55
N THR A 96 -10.62 6.13 4.71
CA THR A 96 -10.41 4.73 5.12
C THR A 96 -9.13 4.62 5.94
N PRO A 97 -8.92 3.54 6.72
CA PRO A 97 -7.63 3.33 7.37
C PRO A 97 -6.45 3.41 6.39
N LEU A 98 -6.60 2.94 5.15
CA LEU A 98 -5.56 3.04 4.14
C LEU A 98 -5.30 4.51 3.72
N ASP A 99 -6.36 5.30 3.52
CA ASP A 99 -6.23 6.73 3.20
C ASP A 99 -5.53 7.50 4.33
N LEU A 100 -5.81 7.14 5.59
CA LEU A 100 -5.14 7.74 6.74
C LEU A 100 -3.66 7.40 6.79
N MET A 101 -3.26 6.21 6.33
CA MET A 101 -1.85 5.82 6.25
C MET A 101 -1.12 6.59 5.16
N PHE A 102 -1.69 6.70 3.96
CA PHE A 102 -1.10 7.54 2.91
C PHE A 102 -0.99 9.00 3.35
N ASN A 103 -2.06 9.54 3.95
CA ASN A 103 -2.00 10.89 4.52
C ASN A 103 -0.93 11.01 5.60
N GLN A 104 -0.72 9.99 6.43
CA GLN A 104 0.34 10.01 7.44
C GLN A 104 1.73 10.10 6.80
N ILE A 105 1.96 9.40 5.68
CA ILE A 105 3.22 9.48 4.92
C ILE A 105 3.42 10.89 4.33
N GLU A 106 2.37 11.47 3.75
CA GLU A 106 2.44 12.77 3.08
C GLU A 106 2.54 13.95 4.06
N SER A 107 1.69 13.97 5.09
CA SER A 107 1.53 15.11 6.00
C SER A 107 2.48 15.07 7.19
N GLY A 108 3.04 13.92 7.54
CA GLY A 108 3.82 13.79 8.76
C GLY A 108 2.97 13.53 10.01
N GLU A 109 1.65 13.42 9.87
CA GLU A 109 0.72 13.36 11.00
C GLU A 109 -0.17 12.10 10.95
N LYS A 110 -0.34 11.45 12.09
CA LYS A 110 -1.28 10.34 12.29
C LYS A 110 -2.56 10.82 12.94
N TYR A 111 -3.70 10.25 12.50
CA TYR A 111 -4.99 10.49 13.12
C TYR A 111 -5.21 9.50 14.27
N VAL A 112 -5.26 9.99 15.50
CA VAL A 112 -5.37 9.14 16.69
C VAL A 112 -6.52 9.57 17.59
N LYS A 113 -7.12 8.58 18.24
CA LYS A 113 -8.12 8.80 19.29
C LYS A 113 -7.41 9.12 20.60
N ASP A 114 -7.76 10.23 21.20
CA ASP A 114 -7.27 10.63 22.51
C ASP A 114 -7.96 9.85 23.64
N VAL A 115 -7.46 10.04 24.86
CA VAL A 115 -8.00 9.42 26.08
C VAL A 115 -9.41 9.91 26.44
N SER A 116 -9.79 11.12 26.02
CA SER A 116 -11.14 11.67 26.16
C SER A 116 -12.13 11.17 25.10
N GLY A 117 -11.67 10.36 24.15
CA GLY A 117 -12.46 9.80 23.05
C GLY A 117 -12.60 10.70 21.83
N GLY A 118 -11.98 11.89 21.83
CA GLY A 118 -11.86 12.77 20.67
C GLY A 118 -10.81 12.27 19.68
N TRP A 119 -10.90 12.69 18.43
CA TRP A 119 -9.91 12.38 17.40
C TRP A 119 -9.08 13.62 17.08
N SER A 120 -7.77 13.47 16.96
CA SER A 120 -6.85 14.57 16.64
C SER A 120 -5.68 14.10 15.78
N TRP A 121 -5.14 15.03 14.97
CA TRP A 121 -3.87 14.84 14.28
C TRP A 121 -2.72 14.98 15.27
N ARG A 122 -1.74 14.08 15.17
CA ARG A 122 -0.52 14.07 15.99
C ARG A 122 0.67 13.74 15.12
N LYS A 123 1.84 14.28 15.46
CA LYS A 123 3.08 13.96 14.74
C LYS A 123 3.31 12.44 14.69
N SER A 124 3.63 11.96 13.50
CA SER A 124 3.98 10.57 13.22
C SER A 124 5.35 10.24 13.83
N SER A 125 5.45 9.06 14.43
CA SER A 125 6.71 8.47 14.89
C SER A 125 7.30 7.47 13.89
N LEU A 126 6.64 7.30 12.73
CA LEU A 126 7.06 6.38 11.69
C LEU A 126 8.41 6.83 11.10
N VAL A 127 9.21 5.86 10.69
CA VAL A 127 10.55 6.05 10.12
C VAL A 127 10.71 5.06 8.98
N ARG A 128 11.21 5.52 7.84
CA ARG A 128 11.45 4.68 6.67
C ARG A 128 12.63 3.75 6.91
N GLY A 129 12.51 2.48 6.52
CA GLY A 129 13.48 1.44 6.82
C GLY A 129 14.84 1.63 6.15
N GLU A 130 14.86 2.15 4.93
CA GLU A 130 16.08 2.24 4.11
C GLU A 130 17.03 3.36 4.58
N ASP A 131 16.51 4.58 4.79
CA ASP A 131 17.31 5.78 5.01
C ASP A 131 16.97 6.54 6.30
N GLY A 132 16.01 6.02 7.09
CA GLY A 132 15.60 6.65 8.33
C GLY A 132 14.77 7.94 8.16
N ALA A 133 14.33 8.24 6.93
CA ALA A 133 13.56 9.45 6.69
C ALA A 133 12.18 9.40 7.36
N ARG A 134 11.68 10.56 7.81
CA ARG A 134 10.37 10.66 8.44
C ARG A 134 9.29 10.99 7.41
N PRO A 135 8.02 10.66 7.71
CA PRO A 135 6.92 11.17 6.91
C PRO A 135 6.94 12.70 6.76
N ALA A 136 6.40 13.22 5.65
CA ALA A 136 6.54 14.58 5.13
C ALA A 136 7.94 15.02 4.67
N GLU A 137 9.01 14.32 5.06
CA GLU A 137 10.36 14.62 4.56
C GLU A 137 10.62 14.00 3.18
N THR A 138 9.79 13.04 2.78
CA THR A 138 9.98 12.25 1.55
C THR A 138 8.74 12.32 0.67
N LYS A 139 8.92 12.63 -0.62
CA LYS A 139 7.88 12.48 -1.65
C LYS A 139 7.78 11.05 -2.21
N ALA A 140 8.35 10.06 -1.52
CA ALA A 140 8.71 8.75 -2.10
C ALA A 140 7.53 7.98 -2.73
N ILE A 141 6.35 7.97 -2.11
CA ILE A 141 5.18 7.28 -2.70
C ILE A 141 4.69 8.03 -3.94
N HIS A 142 4.67 9.37 -3.90
CA HIS A 142 4.29 10.20 -5.04
C HIS A 142 5.31 10.09 -6.18
N GLU A 143 6.61 10.05 -5.90
CA GLU A 143 7.66 9.85 -6.92
C GLU A 143 7.61 8.46 -7.55
N CYS A 144 7.35 7.42 -6.75
CA CYS A 144 7.15 6.06 -7.26
C CYS A 144 5.94 6.01 -8.20
N LEU A 145 4.84 6.68 -7.84
CA LEU A 145 3.64 6.80 -8.69
C LEU A 145 3.87 7.68 -9.93
N LEU A 146 4.66 8.76 -9.85
CA LEU A 146 5.02 9.56 -11.02
C LEU A 146 5.84 8.75 -12.02
N ARG A 147 6.77 7.91 -11.56
CA ARG A 147 7.55 6.98 -12.42
C ARG A 147 6.66 5.95 -13.11
N THR A 148 5.55 5.52 -12.48
CA THR A 148 4.55 4.66 -13.14
C THR A 148 3.86 5.32 -14.34
N SER A 149 3.88 6.66 -14.41
CA SER A 149 3.22 7.45 -15.45
C SER A 149 4.13 7.78 -16.62
N SER A 150 5.46 7.74 -16.46
CA SER A 150 6.41 7.98 -17.56
C SER A 150 6.77 6.73 -18.36
N LEU A 151 6.49 5.53 -17.84
CA LEU A 151 6.72 4.25 -18.52
C LEU A 151 5.56 3.81 -19.44
N GLY A 152 4.52 4.64 -19.58
CA GLY A 152 3.38 4.41 -20.48
C GLY A 152 3.43 5.26 -21.76
N SER A 153 4.60 5.75 -22.15
CA SER A 153 4.78 6.66 -23.29
C SER A 153 5.95 6.23 -24.18
N GLU A 154 6.03 4.95 -24.53
CA GLU A 154 6.86 4.44 -25.64
C GLU A 154 6.10 3.35 -26.40
#